data_AF-A0A9D6F1F4-F1
#
_entry.id   AF-A0A9D6F1F4-F1
#
_cell.length_a   1.000
_cell.length_b   1.000
_cell.length_c   1.000
_cell.angle_alpha   90.00
_cell.angle_beta   90.00
_cell.angle_gamma   90.00
#
_symmetry.space_group_name_H-M   'P 1'
#
loop_
_entity.id
_entity.type
_entity.pdbx_description
1 polymer ?
#
loop_
_entity_poly.entity_id
_entity_poly.type
_entity_poly.pdbx_seq_one_letter_code
_entity_poly.pdbx_strand_id
1 'polypeptide(L)'
;MNPYRGTPGEVIDPIKIDVYRGGTDLTVRPGDVKVDRQTGLVQTTHGLSLDTDPAGLGRFGAAHRVASVPDELQIVQRGQRKTHFELVPKLPMTIDRFQELVSQIVLE
;
A
#
# COMPACT_ATOMS: atom_id res chain seq x y z
N MET A 1 4.70 14.43 -15.41
CA MET A 1 4.07 13.23 -16.01
C MET A 1 2.64 13.14 -15.50
N ASN A 2 1.72 12.59 -16.29
CA ASN A 2 0.38 12.30 -15.78
C ASN A 2 0.45 11.08 -14.87
N PRO A 3 -0.14 11.11 -13.67
CA PRO A 3 -0.14 9.95 -12.79
C PRO A 3 -0.91 8.80 -13.43
N TYR A 4 -0.45 7.58 -13.16
CA TYR A 4 -1.15 6.38 -13.59
C TYR A 4 -2.56 6.33 -12.95
N ARG A 5 -3.55 5.82 -13.67
CA ARG A 5 -4.94 5.76 -13.21
C ARG A 5 -5.44 4.34 -13.35
N GLY A 6 -5.53 3.65 -12.21
CA GLY A 6 -5.99 2.27 -12.17
C GLY A 6 -7.51 2.12 -12.23
N THR A 7 -7.93 0.86 -12.24
CA THR A 7 -9.32 0.39 -12.15
C THR A 7 -9.58 -0.33 -10.83
N PRO A 8 -10.82 -0.36 -10.30
CA PRO A 8 -11.13 -1.00 -9.02
C PRO A 8 -10.60 -2.43 -8.88
N GLY A 9 -9.74 -2.65 -7.89
CA GLY A 9 -9.14 -3.96 -7.62
C GLY A 9 -7.94 -4.33 -8.50
N GLU A 10 -7.49 -3.43 -9.37
CA GLU A 10 -6.30 -3.65 -10.20
C GLU A 10 -5.04 -3.76 -9.35
N VAL A 11 -4.25 -4.81 -9.59
CA VAL A 11 -2.95 -5.02 -8.96
C VAL A 11 -1.85 -4.50 -9.86
N ILE A 12 -0.95 -3.68 -9.32
CA ILE A 12 0.16 -3.09 -10.06
C ILE A 12 1.52 -3.60 -9.57
N ASP A 13 2.51 -3.51 -10.45
CA ASP A 13 3.91 -3.81 -10.18
C ASP A 13 4.68 -2.49 -10.02
N PRO A 14 5.26 -2.20 -8.83
CA PRO A 14 5.94 -0.95 -8.56
C PRO A 14 7.20 -0.74 -9.43
N ILE A 15 7.73 -1.80 -10.06
CA ILE A 15 8.85 -1.69 -11.01
C ILE A 15 8.39 -1.09 -12.35
N LYS A 16 7.11 -1.28 -12.70
CA LYS A 16 6.53 -0.84 -13.98
C LYS A 16 5.76 0.46 -13.86
N ILE A 17 5.14 0.70 -12.70
CA ILE A 17 4.29 1.85 -12.43
C ILE A 17 4.80 2.51 -11.16
N ASP A 18 5.28 3.74 -11.29
CA ASP A 18 5.68 4.53 -10.13
C ASP A 18 4.48 4.76 -9.20
N VAL A 19 4.67 4.39 -7.93
CA VAL A 19 3.68 4.53 -6.87
C VAL A 19 4.42 4.94 -5.60
N TYR A 20 3.79 5.80 -4.80
CA TYR A 20 4.47 6.58 -3.78
C TYR A 20 3.79 6.44 -2.41
N ARG A 21 4.62 6.41 -1.37
CA ARG A 21 4.21 6.55 0.04
C ARG A 21 4.43 7.99 0.49
N GLY A 22 3.47 8.55 1.21
CA GLY A 22 3.65 9.84 1.88
C GLY A 22 4.39 9.65 3.20
N GLY A 23 5.59 10.21 3.32
CA GLY A 23 6.50 10.02 4.44
C GLY A 23 7.20 8.66 4.43
N THR A 24 8.11 8.45 5.39
CA THR A 24 8.91 7.21 5.53
C THR A 24 8.39 6.26 6.62
N ASP A 25 7.35 6.67 7.36
CA ASP A 25 6.73 5.83 8.39
C ASP A 25 5.90 4.71 7.75
N LEU A 26 6.39 3.50 7.97
CA LEU A 26 5.82 2.23 7.54
C LEU A 26 5.16 1.46 8.70
N THR A 27 4.88 2.12 9.82
CA THR A 27 4.14 1.52 10.93
C THR A 27 2.67 1.32 10.54
N VAL A 28 2.22 0.06 10.58
CA VAL A 28 0.82 -0.34 10.34
C VAL A 28 -0.03 0.11 11.53
N ARG A 29 -1.03 0.95 11.26
CA ARG A 29 -1.98 1.44 12.27
C ARG A 29 -3.28 0.63 12.22
N PRO A 30 -4.03 0.56 13.32
CA PRO A 30 -5.33 -0.13 13.34
C PRO A 30 -6.33 0.35 12.28
N GLY A 31 -6.22 1.61 11.82
CA GLY A 31 -7.08 2.17 10.77
C GLY A 31 -6.63 1.88 9.33
N ASP A 32 -5.39 1.41 9.13
CA ASP A 32 -4.86 1.11 7.79
C ASP A 32 -5.40 -0.23 7.28
N VAL A 33 -5.61 -1.18 8.19
CA VAL A 33 -5.96 -2.56 7.85
C VAL A 33 -7.39 -2.92 8.29
N LYS A 34 -7.96 -3.92 7.63
CA LYS A 34 -9.19 -4.56 8.09
C LYS A 34 -8.85 -5.94 8.64
N VAL A 35 -9.18 -6.18 9.91
CA VAL A 35 -8.98 -7.48 10.58
C VAL A 35 -10.30 -8.24 10.58
N ASP A 36 -10.23 -9.50 10.17
CA ASP A 36 -11.35 -10.43 10.30
C ASP A 36 -11.59 -10.78 11.77
N ARG A 37 -12.82 -10.59 12.26
CA ARG A 37 -13.12 -10.75 13.70
C ARG A 37 -13.16 -12.20 14.16
N GLN A 38 -13.34 -13.16 13.26
CA GLN A 38 -13.40 -14.58 13.62
C GLN A 38 -12.00 -15.18 13.69
N THR A 39 -11.13 -14.80 12.76
CA THR A 39 -9.79 -15.38 12.61
C THR A 39 -8.69 -14.52 13.23
N GLY A 40 -8.93 -13.23 13.45
CA GLY A 40 -7.93 -12.27 13.90
C GLY A 40 -6.90 -11.90 12.83
N LEU A 41 -7.11 -12.29 11.58
CA LEU A 41 -6.17 -12.07 10.48
C LEU A 41 -6.48 -10.77 9.71
N VAL A 42 -5.43 -10.10 9.26
CA VAL A 42 -5.51 -8.98 8.31
C VAL A 42 -6.06 -9.48 6.98
N GLN A 43 -7.07 -8.81 6.45
CA GLN A 43 -7.68 -9.11 5.16
C GLN A 43 -6.85 -8.55 4.00
N THR A 44 -7.02 -9.10 2.81
CA THR A 44 -6.28 -8.75 1.59
C THR A 44 -6.85 -7.51 0.86
N THR A 45 -7.59 -6.65 1.57
CA THR A 45 -8.41 -5.60 0.95
C THR A 45 -8.10 -4.17 1.39
N HIS A 46 -7.43 -4.01 2.53
CA HIS A 46 -7.06 -2.71 3.10
C HIS A 46 -5.65 -2.77 3.67
N GLY A 47 -4.89 -1.69 3.49
CA GLY A 47 -3.57 -1.58 4.08
C GLY A 47 -2.95 -0.20 3.90
N LEU A 48 -1.62 -0.14 3.80
CA LEU A 48 -0.91 1.14 3.77
C LEU A 48 -1.27 1.93 2.51
N SER A 49 -1.69 3.17 2.71
CA SER A 49 -2.07 4.08 1.63
C SER A 49 -0.87 4.51 0.79
N LEU A 50 -1.02 4.34 -0.52
CA LEU A 50 -0.12 4.76 -1.57
C LEU A 50 -0.85 5.60 -2.62
N ASP A 51 -0.11 6.38 -3.39
CA ASP A 51 -0.66 7.18 -4.48
C ASP A 51 0.29 7.18 -5.67
N THR A 52 -0.24 7.16 -6.88
CA THR A 52 0.54 7.34 -8.11
C THR A 52 0.73 8.82 -8.47
N ASP A 53 -0.01 9.71 -7.79
CA ASP A 53 0.17 11.17 -7.85
C ASP A 53 0.93 11.69 -6.61
N PRO A 54 2.26 11.93 -6.72
CA PRO A 54 3.06 12.39 -5.59
C PRO A 54 2.68 13.80 -5.13
N ALA A 55 2.04 14.63 -5.97
CA ALA A 55 1.65 15.99 -5.60
C ALA A 55 0.58 16.01 -4.49
N GLY A 56 -0.22 14.94 -4.37
CA GLY A 56 -1.25 14.81 -3.34
C GLY A 56 -0.76 14.37 -1.96
N LEU A 57 0.54 14.01 -1.84
CA LEU A 57 1.10 13.38 -0.65
C LEU A 57 1.75 14.34 0.35
N GLY A 58 1.99 15.61 -0.02
CA GLY A 58 2.73 16.57 0.82
C GLY A 58 2.20 16.75 2.25
N ARG A 59 0.88 16.57 2.46
CA ARG A 59 0.26 16.62 3.80
C ARG A 59 0.63 15.44 4.72
N PHE A 60 1.19 14.37 4.17
CA PHE A 60 1.64 13.18 4.89
C PHE A 60 3.16 13.11 5.02
N GLY A 61 3.90 14.03 4.39
CA GLY A 61 5.36 14.04 4.27
C GLY A 61 5.80 14.14 2.81
N ALA A 62 7.11 14.05 2.57
CA ALA A 62 7.64 13.93 1.21
C ALA A 62 7.10 12.65 0.55
N ALA A 63 6.89 12.70 -0.77
CA ALA A 63 6.54 11.51 -1.53
C ALA A 63 7.78 10.67 -1.77
N HIS A 64 7.76 9.42 -1.32
CA HIS A 64 8.81 8.45 -1.53
C HIS A 64 8.32 7.35 -2.46
N ARG A 65 9.08 7.05 -3.51
CA ARG A 65 8.72 5.99 -4.46
C ARG A 65 8.92 4.63 -3.80
N VAL A 66 7.97 3.73 -4.02
CA VAL A 66 8.11 2.33 -3.61
C VAL A 66 8.99 1.62 -4.64
N ALA A 67 10.21 1.25 -4.26
CA ALA A 67 11.17 0.61 -5.16
C ALA A 67 11.02 -0.91 -5.20
N SER A 68 10.62 -1.53 -4.09
CA SER A 68 10.40 -2.98 -4.01
C SER A 68 9.37 -3.34 -2.95
N VAL A 69 8.68 -4.45 -3.16
CA VAL A 69 7.65 -5.00 -2.26
C VAL A 69 7.91 -6.50 -2.10
N PRO A 70 7.87 -7.06 -0.87
CA PRO A 70 8.00 -8.50 -0.67
C PRO A 70 6.91 -9.30 -1.39
N ASP A 71 7.25 -10.52 -1.82
CA ASP A 71 6.37 -11.37 -2.62
C ASP A 71 5.04 -11.72 -1.97
N GLU A 72 4.93 -11.66 -0.64
CA GLU A 72 3.70 -11.93 0.11
C GLU A 72 2.74 -10.73 0.15
N LEU A 73 3.18 -9.56 -0.33
CA LEU A 73 2.39 -8.34 -0.40
C LEU A 73 2.08 -7.97 -1.85
N GLN A 74 1.06 -7.15 -2.06
CA GLN A 74 0.68 -6.62 -3.36
C GLN A 74 0.16 -5.18 -3.22
N ILE A 75 0.24 -4.43 -4.32
CA ILE A 75 -0.33 -3.08 -4.40
C ILE A 75 -1.60 -3.15 -5.24
N VAL A 76 -2.73 -2.78 -4.64
CA VAL A 76 -4.05 -2.87 -5.27
C VAL A 76 -4.73 -1.50 -5.32
N GLN A 77 -5.42 -1.20 -6.42
CA GLN A 77 -6.20 0.03 -6.54
C GLN A 77 -7.37 -0.02 -5.56
N ARG A 78 -7.57 1.09 -4.85
CA ARG A 78 -8.63 1.19 -3.85
C ARG A 78 -9.41 2.50 -3.97
N GLY A 79 -10.71 2.43 -3.69
CA GLY A 79 -11.59 3.59 -3.63
C GLY A 79 -11.85 4.25 -5.00
N GLN A 80 -12.57 5.37 -4.98
CA GLN A 80 -13.03 6.03 -6.22
C GLN A 80 -11.92 6.83 -6.93
N ARG A 81 -10.91 7.27 -6.18
CA ARG A 81 -9.78 8.00 -6.72
C ARG A 81 -8.84 7.03 -7.43
N LYS A 82 -8.84 7.07 -8.76
CA LYS A 82 -8.07 6.15 -9.61
C LYS A 82 -6.56 6.14 -9.37
N THR A 83 -6.01 7.17 -8.72
CA THR A 83 -4.59 7.24 -8.36
C THR A 83 -4.28 6.64 -6.99
N HIS A 84 -5.31 6.33 -6.18
CA HIS A 84 -5.18 5.75 -4.84
C HIS A 84 -5.01 4.24 -4.92
N PHE A 85 -3.95 3.76 -4.29
CA PHE A 85 -3.62 2.35 -4.16
C PHE A 85 -3.32 2.04 -2.70
N GLU A 86 -3.40 0.77 -2.34
CA GLU A 86 -3.02 0.30 -1.02
C GLU A 86 -2.12 -0.91 -1.14
N LEU A 87 -1.11 -0.93 -0.28
CA LEU A 87 -0.28 -2.11 -0.07
C LEU A 87 -1.01 -3.05 0.90
N VAL A 88 -1.31 -4.25 0.45
CA VAL A 88 -2.12 -5.24 1.19
C VAL A 88 -1.41 -6.61 1.16
N PRO A 89 -1.74 -7.52 2.09
CA PRO A 89 -1.26 -8.89 1.98
C PRO A 89 -1.92 -9.62 0.81
N LYS A 90 -1.21 -10.56 0.19
CA LYS A 90 -1.76 -11.46 -0.84
C LYS A 90 -2.68 -12.54 -0.25
N LEU A 91 -2.40 -12.98 0.97
CA LEU A 91 -3.18 -13.96 1.73
C LEU A 91 -3.40 -13.46 3.16
N PRO A 92 -4.51 -13.84 3.83
CA PRO A 92 -4.73 -13.46 5.23
C PRO A 92 -3.55 -13.85 6.12
N MET A 93 -3.09 -12.90 6.95
CA MET A 93 -1.94 -13.09 7.84
C MET A 93 -2.11 -12.31 9.15
N THR A 94 -1.28 -12.59 10.15
CA THR A 94 -1.30 -11.82 11.40
C THR A 94 -0.85 -10.38 11.15
N ILE A 95 -1.27 -9.45 12.02
CA ILE A 95 -0.81 -8.06 11.94
C ILE A 95 0.71 -7.95 12.09
N ASP A 96 1.32 -8.79 12.93
CA ASP A 96 2.76 -8.82 13.15
C ASP A 96 3.51 -9.26 11.89
N ARG A 97 3.02 -10.30 11.19
CA ARG A 97 3.61 -10.72 9.91
C ARG A 97 3.44 -9.65 8.84
N PHE A 98 2.27 -9.01 8.79
CA PHE A 98 2.05 -7.90 7.87
C PHE A 98 3.01 -6.74 8.15
N GLN A 99 3.17 -6.34 9.41
CA GLN A 99 4.13 -5.31 9.81
C GLN A 99 5.57 -5.70 9.46
N GLU A 100 5.98 -6.94 9.73
CA GLU A 100 7.32 -7.45 9.40
C GLU A 100 7.63 -7.32 7.90
N LEU A 101 6.67 -7.69 7.04
CA LEU A 101 6.81 -7.57 5.59
C LEU A 101 6.80 -6.10 5.13
N VAL A 102 5.92 -5.28 5.70
CA VAL A 102 5.83 -3.85 5.39
C VAL A 102 7.16 -3.15 5.72
N SER A 103 7.83 -3.54 6.82
CA SER A 103 9.15 -3.00 7.20
C SER A 103 10.29 -3.38 6.26
N GLN A 104 10.09 -4.33 5.34
CA GLN A 104 11.09 -4.74 4.33
C GLN A 104 10.96 -3.95 3.02
N ILE A 105 9.96 -3.06 2.90
CA ILE A 105 9.77 -2.24 1.70
C ILE A 105 10.89 -1.20 1.59
N VAL A 106 11.40 -1.04 0.37
CA VAL A 106 12.39 -0.01 0.05
C VAL A 106 11.68 1.23 -0.51
N LEU A 107 11.96 2.38 0.11
CA LEU A 107 11.48 3.70 -0.30
C LEU A 107 12.63 4.55 -0.84
N GLU A 108 12.41 5.24 -1.96
CA GLU A 108 13.37 6.16 -2.63
C GLU A 108 12.86 7.60 -2.65
#